data_AF-A0A536QCR6-F1
#
_entry.id   AF-A0A536QCR6-F1
#
_cell.length_a   1.000
_cell.length_b   1.000
_cell.length_c   1.000
_cell.angle_alpha   90.00
_cell.angle_beta   90.00
_cell.angle_gamma   90.00
#
_symmetry.space_group_name_H-M   'P 1'
#
loop_
_entity.id
_entity.type
_entity.pdbx_description
1 polymer ?
#
loop_
_entity_poly.entity_id
_entity_poly.type
_entity_poly.pdbx_seq_one_letter_code
_entity_poly.pdbx_strand_id
1 'polypeptide(L)'
;MRAVAIALDAPVDWPLLRARYPASHPVTFLEPYRATTVAGAERDGPEGSRFLVLAPLDPLADLGSVATVMRIVERLRAPDGCPWDREQTHASLRPHLLEEAYEALAALDSGDPARLRDELGDLLLQIALHAELAREEGMFDANEVARRLNEKLIRRHPHVFAGTTVSSGGELLAQWERIKREEHSEEPKSLLGGVPRELPALFAAERMLERAARVKVEPPRLDLPLDIDDQEFLGELLFDVVAAARDAGFDAETALREANERFAAHVGRVEARAAAEGRALESYPAAEMRRIWDETA
;
A
#
# COMPACT_ATOMS: atom_id res chain seq x y z
N MET A 1 -11.15 -23.17 18.27
CA MET A 1 -10.53 -22.15 19.15
C MET A 1 -10.74 -22.53 20.60
N ARG A 2 -9.71 -22.43 21.44
CA ARG A 2 -9.82 -22.65 22.89
C ARG A 2 -10.18 -21.32 23.57
N ALA A 3 -10.98 -21.36 24.62
CA ALA A 3 -11.28 -20.17 25.42
C ALA A 3 -9.99 -19.55 25.95
N VAL A 4 -9.90 -18.22 25.90
CA VAL A 4 -8.76 -17.48 26.46
C VAL A 4 -9.17 -17.04 27.86
N ALA A 5 -8.47 -17.56 28.87
CA ALA A 5 -8.58 -17.09 30.23
C ALA A 5 -7.52 -16.00 30.45
N ILE A 6 -7.94 -14.77 30.72
CA ILE A 6 -7.06 -13.66 31.05
C ILE A 6 -7.04 -13.53 32.57
N ALA A 7 -5.85 -13.70 33.16
CA ALA A 7 -5.61 -13.35 34.56
C ALA A 7 -5.48 -11.83 34.66
N LEU A 8 -6.31 -11.22 35.50
CA LEU A 8 -6.33 -9.78 35.67
C LEU A 8 -5.53 -9.41 36.92
N ASP A 9 -4.25 -9.14 36.73
CA ASP A 9 -3.44 -8.42 37.73
C ASP A 9 -3.62 -6.90 37.60
N ALA A 10 -4.40 -6.46 36.62
CA ALA A 10 -4.69 -5.06 36.28
C ALA A 10 -6.16 -4.89 35.83
N PRO A 11 -6.72 -3.67 35.87
CA PRO A 11 -8.05 -3.38 35.33
C PRO A 11 -8.19 -3.79 33.87
N VAL A 12 -9.38 -4.24 33.47
CA VAL A 12 -9.68 -4.62 32.09
C VAL A 12 -9.73 -3.38 31.19
N ASP A 13 -9.02 -3.41 30.06
CA ASP A 13 -9.18 -2.40 29.00
C ASP A 13 -10.46 -2.66 28.20
N TRP A 14 -11.58 -2.18 28.74
CA TRP A 14 -12.89 -2.31 28.11
C TRP A 14 -13.00 -1.63 26.74
N PRO A 15 -12.42 -0.44 26.49
CA PRO A 15 -12.32 0.12 25.15
C PRO A 15 -11.69 -0.83 24.13
N LEU A 16 -10.55 -1.45 24.46
CA LEU A 16 -9.87 -2.39 23.57
C LEU A 16 -10.73 -3.61 23.27
N LEU A 17 -11.40 -4.18 24.28
CA LEU A 17 -12.30 -5.32 24.08
C LEU A 17 -13.51 -4.97 23.21
N ARG A 18 -14.12 -3.80 23.41
CA ARG A 18 -15.27 -3.35 22.60
C ARG A 18 -14.91 -3.06 21.14
N ALA A 19 -13.65 -2.72 20.87
CA ALA A 19 -13.16 -2.56 19.50
C ALA A 19 -13.02 -3.90 18.75
N ARG A 20 -13.01 -5.04 19.46
CA ARG A 20 -12.69 -6.37 18.90
C ARG A 20 -13.83 -7.38 19.03
N TYR A 21 -14.66 -7.25 20.06
CA TYR A 21 -15.74 -8.16 20.36
C TYR A 21 -17.10 -7.48 20.13
N PRO A 22 -18.09 -8.20 19.57
CA PRO A 22 -19.46 -7.69 19.50
C PRO A 22 -19.98 -7.29 20.88
N ALA A 23 -20.80 -6.24 20.94
CA ALA A 23 -21.38 -5.76 22.19
C ALA A 23 -22.19 -6.83 22.95
N SER A 24 -22.70 -7.86 22.25
CA SER A 24 -23.44 -8.98 22.83
C SER A 24 -22.56 -10.17 23.24
N HIS A 25 -21.24 -10.12 23.04
CA HIS A 25 -20.36 -11.27 23.29
C HIS A 25 -20.33 -11.64 24.79
N PRO A 26 -20.43 -12.93 25.14
CA PRO A 26 -20.47 -13.35 26.53
C PRO A 26 -19.11 -13.20 27.21
N VAL A 27 -19.14 -12.63 28.41
CA VAL A 27 -17.97 -12.42 29.27
C VAL A 27 -18.20 -13.17 30.57
N THR A 28 -17.28 -14.05 30.94
CA THR A 28 -17.37 -14.81 32.20
C THR A 28 -16.36 -14.28 33.21
N PHE A 29 -16.85 -13.77 34.33
CA PHE A 29 -16.03 -13.42 35.48
C PHE A 29 -15.81 -14.67 36.35
N LEU A 30 -14.56 -14.95 36.70
CA LEU A 30 -14.21 -16.00 37.66
C LEU A 30 -13.83 -15.37 39.00
N GLU A 31 -14.59 -15.77 40.00
CA GLU A 31 -14.37 -15.53 41.43
C GLU A 31 -13.84 -16.84 42.05
N PRO A 32 -13.21 -16.81 43.25
CA PRO A 32 -12.61 -18.00 43.86
C PRO A 32 -13.52 -19.24 43.96
N TYR A 33 -14.84 -19.05 44.04
CA TYR A 33 -15.83 -20.12 44.18
C TYR A 33 -17.03 -19.97 43.26
N ARG A 34 -16.99 -19.06 42.28
CA ARG A 34 -18.15 -18.74 41.43
C ARG A 34 -17.70 -18.31 40.04
N ALA A 35 -18.50 -18.68 39.04
CA ALA A 35 -18.41 -18.12 37.70
C ALA A 35 -19.71 -17.38 37.38
N THR A 36 -19.59 -16.15 36.87
CA THR A 36 -20.72 -15.33 36.48
C THR A 36 -20.55 -14.90 35.03
N THR A 37 -21.41 -15.38 34.14
CA THR A 37 -21.42 -14.97 32.72
C THR A 37 -22.43 -13.86 32.52
N VAL A 38 -21.99 -12.75 31.93
CA VAL A 38 -22.85 -11.65 31.51
C VAL A 38 -22.84 -11.52 29.99
N ALA A 39 -23.99 -11.14 29.42
CA ALA A 39 -24.06 -10.75 28.02
C ALA A 39 -23.62 -9.29 27.91
N GLY A 40 -22.58 -9.03 27.13
CA GLY A 40 -22.05 -7.71 26.90
C GLY A 40 -21.18 -7.15 28.02
N ALA A 41 -20.04 -6.60 27.62
CA ALA A 41 -19.00 -6.01 28.45
C ALA A 41 -19.39 -4.62 28.97
N GLU A 42 -20.53 -4.51 29.67
CA GLU A 42 -21.10 -3.22 30.05
C GLU A 42 -20.74 -2.77 31.48
N ARG A 43 -20.08 -3.60 32.29
CA ARG A 43 -19.75 -3.28 33.68
C ARG A 43 -18.42 -3.87 34.13
N ASP A 44 -17.76 -3.17 35.05
CA ASP A 44 -16.74 -3.77 35.89
C ASP A 44 -17.35 -4.99 36.60
N GLY A 45 -16.56 -6.06 36.65
CA GLY A 45 -16.99 -7.32 37.24
C GLY A 45 -17.36 -7.17 38.71
N PRO A 46 -18.06 -8.16 39.28
CA PRO A 46 -18.29 -8.23 40.73
C PRO A 46 -16.98 -8.00 41.52
N GLU A 47 -17.04 -7.29 42.66
CA GLU A 47 -15.90 -7.13 43.57
C GLU A 47 -15.27 -8.49 43.89
N GLY A 48 -13.96 -8.63 43.66
CA GLY A 48 -13.23 -9.89 43.89
C GLY A 48 -13.06 -10.79 42.66
N SER A 49 -13.54 -10.39 41.48
CA SER A 49 -13.24 -11.06 40.21
C SER A 49 -11.74 -10.97 39.91
N ARG A 50 -11.05 -12.12 39.82
CA ARG A 50 -9.59 -12.17 39.56
C ARG A 50 -9.25 -12.62 38.14
N PHE A 51 -10.22 -13.20 37.43
CA PHE A 51 -10.03 -13.64 36.05
C PHE A 51 -11.25 -13.31 35.20
N LEU A 52 -10.98 -13.02 33.93
CA LEU A 52 -11.98 -12.79 32.90
C LEU A 52 -11.76 -13.85 31.81
N VAL A 53 -12.80 -14.64 31.54
CA VAL A 53 -12.80 -15.61 30.45
C VAL A 53 -13.67 -15.07 29.33
N LEU A 54 -13.02 -14.81 28.20
CA LEU A 54 -13.71 -14.50 26.96
C LEU A 54 -13.91 -15.81 26.21
N ALA A 55 -15.17 -16.10 25.86
CA ALA A 55 -15.45 -17.18 24.94
C ALA A 55 -14.66 -16.93 23.64
N PRO A 56 -14.12 -17.98 23.00
CA PRO A 56 -13.43 -17.81 21.74
C PRO A 56 -14.40 -17.17 20.75
N LEU A 57 -13.98 -16.05 20.16
CA LEU A 57 -14.73 -15.37 19.13
C LEU A 57 -14.72 -16.22 17.86
N ASP A 58 -15.77 -16.20 17.04
CA ASP A 58 -15.67 -16.79 15.72
C ASP A 58 -14.51 -16.12 14.95
N PRO A 59 -13.63 -16.87 14.25
CA PRO A 59 -12.47 -16.28 13.58
C PRO A 59 -12.82 -15.19 12.55
N LEU A 60 -14.06 -15.19 12.05
CA LEU A 60 -14.58 -14.24 11.07
C LEU A 60 -15.42 -13.11 11.70
N ALA A 61 -15.63 -13.12 13.02
CA ALA A 61 -16.46 -12.12 13.69
C ALA A 61 -15.73 -10.81 14.05
N ASP A 62 -14.38 -10.81 14.17
CA ASP A 62 -13.59 -9.59 14.40
C ASP A 62 -13.24 -8.90 13.07
N LEU A 63 -14.21 -8.19 12.48
CA LEU A 63 -14.04 -7.50 11.20
C LEU A 63 -13.05 -6.32 11.28
N GLY A 64 -12.70 -5.85 12.48
CA GLY A 64 -11.70 -4.79 12.68
C GLY A 64 -10.25 -5.28 12.67
N SER A 65 -10.02 -6.58 12.42
CA SER A 65 -8.70 -7.19 12.48
C SER A 65 -8.14 -7.55 11.11
N VAL A 66 -6.89 -7.11 10.87
CA VAL A 66 -6.10 -7.51 9.70
C VAL A 66 -5.95 -9.04 9.64
N ALA A 67 -5.83 -9.71 10.79
CA ALA A 67 -5.76 -11.17 10.83
C ALA A 67 -7.06 -11.83 10.35
N THR A 68 -8.21 -11.17 10.51
CA THR A 68 -9.48 -11.66 9.99
C THR A 68 -9.53 -11.60 8.47
N VAL A 69 -8.95 -10.57 7.84
CA VAL A 69 -8.80 -10.51 6.37
C VAL A 69 -8.07 -11.75 5.84
N MET A 70 -6.94 -12.10 6.47
CA MET A 70 -6.17 -13.29 6.11
C MET A 70 -7.00 -14.59 6.23
N ARG A 71 -7.80 -14.71 7.30
CA ARG A 71 -8.69 -15.86 7.51
C ARG A 71 -9.85 -15.92 6.52
N ILE A 72 -10.38 -14.76 6.11
CA ILE A 72 -11.42 -14.69 5.07
C ILE A 72 -10.84 -15.19 3.75
N VAL A 73 -9.64 -14.74 3.37
CA VAL A 73 -8.99 -15.20 2.14
C VAL A 73 -8.69 -16.70 2.15
N GLU A 74 -8.18 -17.24 3.27
CA GLU A 74 -8.04 -18.69 3.45
C GLU A 74 -9.38 -19.41 3.25
N ARG A 75 -10.47 -18.90 3.82
CA ARG A 75 -11.81 -19.48 3.67
C ARG A 75 -12.33 -19.40 2.24
N LEU A 76 -12.08 -18.31 1.53
CA LEU A 76 -12.45 -18.10 0.13
C LEU A 76 -11.72 -19.08 -0.78
N ARG A 77 -10.45 -19.41 -0.48
CA ARG A 77 -9.63 -20.33 -1.28
C ARG A 77 -9.72 -21.81 -0.85
N ALA A 78 -10.41 -22.12 0.24
CA ALA A 78 -10.69 -23.49 0.67
C ALA A 78 -11.40 -24.31 -0.44
N PRO A 79 -11.32 -25.67 -0.43
CA PRO A 79 -11.92 -26.50 -1.49
C PRO A 79 -13.41 -26.26 -1.78
N ASP A 80 -14.17 -25.85 -0.77
CA ASP A 80 -15.59 -25.50 -0.83
C ASP A 80 -15.85 -23.97 -0.82
N GLY A 81 -14.80 -23.18 -1.06
CA GLY A 81 -14.83 -21.72 -1.12
C GLY A 81 -15.26 -21.17 -2.48
N CYS A 82 -14.88 -19.93 -2.75
CA CYS A 82 -15.22 -19.21 -3.97
C CYS A 82 -14.42 -19.76 -5.17
N PRO A 83 -15.08 -20.20 -6.26
CA PRO A 83 -14.38 -20.74 -7.43
C PRO A 83 -13.40 -19.74 -8.06
N TRP A 84 -13.78 -18.47 -8.16
CA TRP A 84 -12.94 -17.44 -8.75
C TRP A 84 -11.67 -17.20 -7.95
N ASP A 85 -11.78 -17.10 -6.61
CA ASP A 85 -10.63 -16.90 -5.74
C ASP A 85 -9.66 -18.08 -5.82
N ARG A 86 -10.18 -19.32 -5.89
CA ARG A 86 -9.38 -20.55 -5.99
C ARG A 86 -8.59 -20.66 -7.30
N GLU A 87 -9.12 -20.13 -8.39
CA GLU A 87 -8.47 -20.15 -9.71
C GLU A 87 -7.32 -19.13 -9.82
N GLN A 88 -7.23 -18.17 -8.89
CA GLN A 88 -6.17 -17.17 -8.92
C GLN A 88 -4.79 -17.76 -8.64
N THR A 89 -3.79 -17.16 -9.26
CA THR A 89 -2.37 -17.45 -9.09
C THR A 89 -1.59 -16.15 -8.88
N HIS A 90 -0.34 -16.23 -8.44
CA HIS A 90 0.54 -15.06 -8.37
C HIS A 90 0.68 -14.31 -9.71
N ALA A 91 0.55 -15.01 -10.84
CA ALA A 91 0.65 -14.40 -12.16
C ALA A 91 -0.64 -13.67 -12.57
N SER A 92 -1.82 -14.27 -12.29
CA SER A 92 -3.11 -13.67 -12.64
C SER A 92 -3.45 -12.44 -11.78
N LEU A 93 -2.90 -12.36 -10.57
CA LEU A 93 -3.12 -11.23 -9.66
C LEU A 93 -2.19 -10.03 -9.91
N ARG A 94 -1.13 -10.14 -10.72
CA ARG A 94 -0.20 -9.02 -10.97
C ARG A 94 -0.88 -7.77 -11.53
N PRO A 95 -1.78 -7.86 -12.53
CA PRO A 95 -2.45 -6.67 -13.06
C PRO A 95 -3.32 -6.00 -11.99
N HIS A 96 -4.05 -6.79 -11.21
CA HIS A 96 -4.90 -6.30 -10.12
C HIS A 96 -4.06 -5.58 -9.06
N LEU A 97 -2.94 -6.15 -8.60
CA LEU A 97 -2.04 -5.46 -7.66
C LEU A 97 -1.56 -4.09 -8.17
N LEU A 98 -1.29 -3.99 -9.47
CA LEU A 98 -0.90 -2.72 -10.08
C LEU A 98 -2.07 -1.74 -10.13
N GLU A 99 -3.26 -2.21 -10.51
CA GLU A 99 -4.50 -1.46 -10.52
C GLU A 99 -4.80 -0.87 -9.13
N GLU A 100 -4.86 -1.71 -8.08
CA GLU A 100 -5.11 -1.25 -6.70
C GLU A 100 -4.07 -0.21 -6.23
N ALA A 101 -2.81 -0.38 -6.65
CA ALA A 101 -1.76 0.59 -6.32
C ALA A 101 -2.00 1.95 -6.99
N TYR A 102 -2.46 1.95 -8.24
CA TYR A 102 -2.83 3.19 -8.93
C TYR A 102 -4.11 3.80 -8.41
N GLU A 103 -5.12 3.00 -8.04
CA GLU A 103 -6.36 3.49 -7.44
C GLU A 103 -6.10 4.12 -6.08
N ALA A 104 -5.27 3.51 -5.24
CA ALA A 104 -4.83 4.09 -3.97
C ALA A 104 -4.09 5.42 -4.15
N LEU A 105 -3.27 5.55 -5.20
CA LEU A 105 -2.61 6.81 -5.52
C LEU A 105 -3.62 7.86 -6.01
N ALA A 106 -4.55 7.50 -6.88
CA ALA A 106 -5.62 8.41 -7.32
C ALA A 106 -6.50 8.87 -6.14
N ALA A 107 -6.71 8.00 -5.15
CA ALA A 107 -7.42 8.37 -3.92
C ALA A 107 -6.62 9.36 -3.07
N LEU A 108 -5.29 9.20 -2.96
CA LEU A 108 -4.41 10.19 -2.32
C LEU A 108 -4.51 11.56 -3.01
N ASP A 109 -4.43 11.57 -4.35
CA ASP A 109 -4.46 12.80 -5.16
C ASP A 109 -5.81 13.52 -5.05
N SER A 110 -6.91 12.76 -4.92
CA SER A 110 -8.25 13.32 -4.73
C SER A 110 -8.50 13.95 -3.35
N GLY A 111 -7.68 13.59 -2.35
CA GLY A 111 -7.88 14.00 -0.95
C GLY A 111 -9.13 13.42 -0.28
N ASP A 112 -9.78 12.41 -0.88
CA ASP A 112 -10.95 11.74 -0.31
C ASP A 112 -10.54 10.64 0.69
N PRO A 113 -10.74 10.83 2.01
CA PRO A 113 -10.34 9.86 3.01
C PRO A 113 -11.19 8.58 3.00
N ALA A 114 -12.43 8.63 2.51
CA ALA A 114 -13.28 7.45 2.42
C ALA A 114 -12.79 6.55 1.29
N ARG A 115 -12.54 7.14 0.12
CA ARG A 115 -11.95 6.42 -1.01
C ARG A 115 -10.59 5.85 -0.63
N LEU A 116 -9.70 6.65 -0.05
CA LEU A 116 -8.37 6.17 0.37
C LEU A 116 -8.45 4.97 1.32
N ARG A 117 -9.40 4.97 2.26
CA ARG A 117 -9.60 3.83 3.16
C ARG A 117 -9.99 2.57 2.40
N ASP A 118 -10.84 2.70 1.39
CA ASP A 118 -11.35 1.58 0.61
C ASP A 118 -10.22 1.01 -0.28
N GLU A 119 -9.48 1.86 -1.02
CA GLU A 119 -8.35 1.39 -1.86
C GLU A 119 -7.19 0.78 -1.04
N LEU A 120 -6.92 1.31 0.15
CA LEU A 120 -5.94 0.70 1.07
C LEU A 120 -6.41 -0.68 1.58
N GLY A 121 -7.73 -0.88 1.66
CA GLY A 121 -8.35 -2.17 1.94
C GLY A 121 -8.13 -3.16 0.81
N ASP A 122 -8.25 -2.72 -0.44
CA ASP A 122 -8.06 -3.56 -1.62
C ASP A 122 -6.57 -3.94 -1.82
N LEU A 123 -5.64 -3.02 -1.55
CA LEU A 123 -4.21 -3.36 -1.43
C LEU A 123 -3.95 -4.39 -0.32
N LEU A 124 -4.65 -4.31 0.82
CA LEU A 124 -4.52 -5.30 1.89
C LEU A 124 -5.08 -6.66 1.44
N LEU A 125 -6.16 -6.69 0.67
CA LEU A 125 -6.69 -7.92 0.06
C LEU A 125 -5.67 -8.57 -0.88
N GLN A 126 -4.99 -7.79 -1.72
CA GLN A 126 -3.93 -8.31 -2.60
C GLN A 126 -2.79 -8.95 -1.78
N ILE A 127 -2.32 -8.28 -0.71
CA ILE A 127 -1.31 -8.85 0.19
C ILE A 127 -1.79 -10.19 0.79
N ALA A 128 -3.05 -10.26 1.21
CA ALA A 128 -3.63 -11.47 1.80
C ALA A 128 -3.71 -12.62 0.78
N LEU A 129 -4.15 -12.35 -0.45
CA LEU A 129 -4.20 -13.34 -1.54
C LEU A 129 -2.81 -13.89 -1.88
N HIS A 130 -1.81 -13.02 -2.01
CA HIS A 130 -0.44 -13.45 -2.25
C HIS A 130 0.14 -14.26 -1.07
N ALA A 131 -0.12 -13.85 0.16
CA ALA A 131 0.35 -14.60 1.32
C ALA A 131 -0.30 -16.01 1.42
N GLU A 132 -1.58 -16.12 1.08
CA GLU A 132 -2.29 -17.40 1.09
C GLU A 132 -1.82 -18.33 -0.03
N LEU A 133 -1.63 -17.81 -1.24
CA LEU A 133 -1.03 -18.56 -2.35
C LEU A 133 0.36 -19.11 -2.00
N ALA A 134 1.23 -18.28 -1.43
CA ALA A 134 2.56 -18.70 -1.00
C ALA A 134 2.50 -19.78 0.10
N ARG A 135 1.48 -19.73 0.96
CA ARG A 135 1.24 -20.73 2.01
C ARG A 135 0.80 -22.07 1.41
N GLU A 136 -0.11 -22.05 0.44
CA GLU A 136 -0.56 -23.24 -0.31
C GLU A 136 0.62 -23.91 -1.02
N GLU A 137 1.58 -23.12 -1.52
CA GLU A 137 2.81 -23.59 -2.15
C GLU A 137 3.92 -24.01 -1.14
N GLY A 138 3.69 -23.84 0.17
CA GLY A 138 4.64 -24.19 1.22
C GLY A 138 5.87 -23.27 1.28
N MET A 139 5.77 -22.05 0.74
CA MET A 139 6.88 -21.09 0.66
C MET A 139 6.99 -20.20 1.91
N PHE A 140 5.92 -19.48 2.26
CA PHE A 140 5.81 -18.62 3.44
C PHE A 140 4.34 -18.28 3.71
N ASP A 141 4.03 -17.71 4.88
CA ASP A 141 2.68 -17.25 5.23
C ASP A 141 2.65 -15.75 5.61
N ALA A 142 1.45 -15.24 5.88
CA ALA A 142 1.26 -13.83 6.27
C ALA A 142 1.98 -13.45 7.57
N ASN A 143 2.16 -14.39 8.51
CA ASN A 143 2.86 -14.14 9.77
C ASN A 143 4.36 -13.98 9.52
N GLU A 144 4.93 -14.77 8.61
CA GLU A 144 6.31 -14.64 8.19
C GLU A 144 6.57 -13.30 7.46
N VAL A 145 5.65 -12.87 6.59
CA VAL A 145 5.71 -11.54 5.96
C VAL A 145 5.74 -10.43 7.03
N ALA A 146 4.79 -10.47 7.97
CA ALA A 146 4.70 -9.49 9.05
C ALA A 146 5.94 -9.51 9.96
N ARG A 147 6.43 -10.70 10.33
CA ARG A 147 7.63 -10.87 11.15
C ARG A 147 8.85 -10.27 10.48
N ARG A 148 9.11 -10.60 9.20
CA ARG A 148 10.25 -10.03 8.47
C ARG A 148 10.13 -8.52 8.31
N LEU A 149 8.93 -7.99 8.11
CA LEU A 149 8.70 -6.54 8.07
C LEU A 149 9.01 -5.89 9.42
N ASN A 150 8.49 -6.44 10.52
CA ASN A 150 8.66 -5.90 11.87
C ASN A 150 10.13 -5.93 12.31
N GLU A 151 10.82 -7.05 12.12
CA GLU A 151 12.26 -7.16 12.38
C GLU A 151 13.05 -6.09 11.61
N LYS A 152 12.72 -5.90 10.32
CA LYS A 152 13.34 -4.90 9.45
C LYS A 152 13.04 -3.47 9.92
N LEU A 153 11.81 -3.16 10.30
CA LEU A 153 11.42 -1.83 10.78
C LEU A 153 12.10 -1.50 12.10
N ILE A 154 12.12 -2.41 13.07
CA ILE A 154 12.79 -2.20 14.36
C ILE A 154 14.29 -1.97 14.14
N ARG A 155 14.94 -2.82 13.33
CA ARG A 155 16.37 -2.71 13.04
C ARG A 155 16.73 -1.41 12.33
N ARG A 156 15.89 -0.93 11.41
CA ARG A 156 16.13 0.30 10.64
C ARG A 156 15.79 1.59 11.40
N HIS A 157 15.15 1.49 12.58
CA HIS A 157 14.80 2.64 13.41
C HIS A 157 15.39 2.56 14.83
N PRO A 158 16.72 2.45 14.98
CA PRO A 158 17.35 2.36 16.31
C PRO A 158 17.14 3.63 17.15
N HIS A 159 16.84 4.76 16.50
CA HIS A 159 16.49 6.00 17.19
C HIS A 159 15.12 5.97 17.87
N VAL A 160 14.20 5.12 17.40
CA VAL A 160 12.91 4.88 18.05
C VAL A 160 13.01 3.74 19.07
N PHE A 161 13.69 2.65 18.71
CA PHE A 161 13.62 1.40 19.49
C PHE A 161 14.86 1.07 20.33
N ALA A 162 15.99 1.75 20.11
CA ALA A 162 17.27 1.47 20.79
C ALA A 162 17.91 2.73 21.41
N GLY A 163 17.18 3.84 21.47
CA GLY A 163 17.62 5.07 22.15
C GLY A 163 18.74 5.85 21.46
N THR A 164 19.01 5.60 20.17
CA THR A 164 19.95 6.42 19.39
C THR A 164 19.39 7.84 19.20
N THR A 165 20.17 8.85 19.57
CA THR A 165 19.78 10.25 19.34
C THR A 165 20.08 10.65 17.88
N VAL A 166 19.08 11.23 17.22
CA VAL A 166 19.20 11.79 15.87
C VAL A 166 18.68 13.21 15.90
N SER A 167 19.46 14.15 15.38
CA SER A 167 19.26 15.60 15.58
C SER A 167 18.52 16.27 14.42
N SER A 168 18.43 15.61 13.25
CA SER A 168 17.75 16.16 12.07
C SER A 168 17.24 15.08 11.11
N GLY A 169 16.29 15.44 10.24
CA GLY A 169 15.78 14.56 9.18
C GLY A 169 16.86 14.14 8.16
N GLY A 170 17.88 14.97 7.92
CA GLY A 170 19.01 14.62 7.05
C GLY A 170 19.90 13.53 7.64
N GLU A 171 20.19 13.60 8.94
CA GLU A 171 20.92 12.55 9.67
C GLU A 171 20.13 11.23 9.70
N LEU A 172 18.80 11.31 9.82
CA LEU A 172 17.92 10.16 9.78
C LEU A 172 18.00 9.41 8.44
N LEU A 173 17.94 10.14 7.32
CA LEU A 173 18.04 9.55 5.98
C LEU A 173 19.41 8.89 5.76
N ALA A 174 20.50 9.54 6.18
CA ALA A 174 21.84 9.01 6.07
C ALA A 174 22.03 7.72 6.89
N GLN A 175 21.51 7.68 8.12
CA GLN A 175 21.51 6.49 8.96
C GLN A 175 20.72 5.35 8.32
N TRP A 176 19.52 5.64 7.81
CA TRP A 176 18.67 4.64 7.18
C TRP A 176 19.34 3.99 5.96
N GLU A 177 19.95 4.80 5.10
CA GLU A 177 20.68 4.31 3.92
C GLU A 177 21.96 3.55 4.27
N ARG A 178 22.61 3.87 5.41
CA ARG A 178 23.74 3.09 5.92
C ARG A 178 23.29 1.70 6.36
N ILE A 179 22.24 1.61 7.17
CA ILE A 179 21.70 0.33 7.66
C ILE A 179 21.24 -0.54 6.49
N LYS A 180 20.56 0.03 5.47
CA LYS A 180 20.21 -0.71 4.25
C LYS A 180 21.43 -1.31 3.55
N ARG A 181 22.51 -0.54 3.40
CA ARG A 181 23.73 -1.01 2.72
C ARG A 181 24.40 -2.16 3.46
N GLU A 182 24.42 -2.11 4.78
CA GLU A 182 24.96 -3.18 5.63
C GLU A 182 24.13 -4.48 5.50
N GLU A 183 22.83 -4.40 5.21
CA GLU A 183 21.93 -5.56 5.04
C GLU A 183 22.03 -6.27 3.68
N HIS A 184 22.46 -5.58 2.63
CA HIS A 184 22.48 -6.10 1.24
C HIS A 184 23.87 -6.64 0.81
N SER A 185 24.73 -7.05 1.76
CA SER A 185 26.14 -7.38 1.47
C SER A 185 26.39 -8.62 0.61
N GLU A 186 25.38 -9.42 0.29
CA GLU A 186 25.52 -10.70 -0.44
C GLU A 186 25.05 -10.66 -1.91
N GLU A 187 24.35 -9.60 -2.36
CA GLU A 187 23.98 -9.47 -3.78
C GLU A 187 25.14 -8.93 -4.63
N PRO A 188 25.29 -9.35 -5.90
CA PRO A 188 26.35 -8.86 -6.76
C PRO A 188 26.34 -7.33 -6.83
N LYS A 189 27.50 -6.74 -6.53
CA LYS A 189 27.74 -5.30 -6.37
C LYS A 189 27.55 -4.53 -7.68
N SER A 190 26.32 -4.39 -8.14
CA SER A 190 25.95 -3.39 -9.15
C SER A 190 25.34 -2.20 -8.43
N LEU A 191 25.83 -0.99 -8.72
CA LEU A 191 25.29 0.26 -8.20
C LEU A 191 23.77 0.35 -8.42
N LEU A 192 23.29 -0.19 -9.54
CA LEU A 192 21.89 -0.22 -9.96
C LEU A 192 21.20 -1.57 -9.72
N GLY A 193 21.91 -2.58 -9.20
CA GLY A 193 21.45 -3.98 -9.13
C GLY A 193 20.19 -4.25 -8.30
N GLY A 194 19.71 -3.26 -7.54
CA GLY A 194 18.49 -3.37 -6.75
C GLY A 194 17.37 -2.43 -7.19
N VAL A 195 17.41 -1.86 -8.40
CA VAL A 195 16.24 -1.22 -9.02
C VAL A 195 15.43 -2.34 -9.69
N PRO A 196 14.22 -2.66 -9.20
CA PRO A 196 13.39 -3.70 -9.82
C PRO A 196 13.12 -3.36 -11.29
N ARG A 197 13.16 -4.37 -12.17
CA ARG A 197 12.92 -4.19 -13.61
C ARG A 197 11.46 -3.95 -13.93
N GLU A 198 10.60 -4.23 -12.98
CA GLU A 198 9.14 -4.17 -13.06
C GLU A 198 8.59 -2.78 -12.67
N LEU A 199 9.45 -1.86 -12.24
CA LEU A 199 9.03 -0.49 -11.95
C LEU A 199 8.60 0.23 -13.25
N PRO A 200 7.60 1.13 -13.20
CA PRO A 200 7.33 2.08 -14.26
C PRO A 200 8.59 2.83 -14.68
N ALA A 201 8.72 3.13 -15.97
CA ALA A 201 9.98 3.55 -16.57
C ALA A 201 10.53 4.87 -15.97
N LEU A 202 9.67 5.85 -15.67
CA LEU A 202 10.13 7.13 -15.10
C LEU A 202 10.53 6.94 -13.65
N PHE A 203 9.75 6.18 -12.88
CA PHE A 203 10.12 5.84 -11.50
C PHE A 203 11.42 5.02 -11.42
N ALA A 204 11.63 4.07 -12.33
CA ALA A 204 12.87 3.32 -12.44
C ALA A 204 14.06 4.25 -12.71
N ALA A 205 13.93 5.16 -13.67
CA ALA A 205 14.95 6.16 -14.00
C ALA A 205 15.29 7.03 -12.78
N GLU A 206 14.28 7.50 -12.05
CA GLU A 206 14.48 8.30 -10.84
C GLU A 206 15.25 7.51 -9.76
N ARG A 207 14.89 6.24 -9.51
CA ARG A 207 15.64 5.38 -8.57
C ARG A 207 17.08 5.14 -9.03
N MET A 208 17.33 5.02 -10.33
CA MET A 208 18.68 4.88 -10.88
C MET A 208 19.50 6.16 -10.67
N LEU A 209 18.92 7.33 -10.95
CA LEU A 209 19.54 8.64 -10.75
C LEU A 209 19.85 8.91 -9.28
N GLU A 210 18.94 8.57 -8.36
CA GLU A 210 19.20 8.65 -6.92
C GLU A 210 20.40 7.81 -6.50
N ARG A 211 20.59 6.65 -7.11
CA ARG A 211 21.73 5.78 -6.81
C ARG A 211 23.03 6.29 -7.43
N ALA A 212 22.97 6.79 -8.66
CA ALA A 212 24.11 7.41 -9.35
C ALA A 212 24.63 8.64 -8.59
N ALA A 213 23.73 9.51 -8.14
CA ALA A 213 24.07 10.70 -7.36
C ALA A 213 24.80 10.38 -6.04
N ARG A 214 24.53 9.24 -5.41
CA ARG A 214 25.22 8.80 -4.16
C ARG A 214 26.72 8.63 -4.33
N VAL A 215 27.17 8.29 -5.54
CA VAL A 215 28.59 8.13 -5.89
C VAL A 215 29.09 9.26 -6.78
N LYS A 216 28.32 10.35 -6.89
CA LYS A 216 28.63 11.52 -7.73
C LYS A 216 28.81 11.17 -9.20
N VAL A 217 28.13 10.12 -9.66
CA VAL A 217 28.01 9.84 -11.09
C VAL A 217 26.86 10.69 -11.59
N GLU A 218 27.19 11.66 -12.44
CA GLU A 218 26.23 12.51 -13.13
C GLU A 218 26.32 12.18 -14.62
N PRO A 219 25.25 11.67 -15.24
CA PRO A 219 25.22 11.51 -16.69
C PRO A 219 25.31 12.88 -17.37
N PRO A 220 25.91 12.96 -18.57
CA PRO A 220 25.90 14.18 -19.35
C PRO A 220 24.44 14.59 -19.63
N ARG A 221 24.14 15.88 -19.54
CA ARG A 221 22.82 16.40 -19.91
C ARG A 221 22.79 16.81 -21.36
N LEU A 222 21.67 16.55 -22.01
CA LEU A 222 21.36 17.01 -23.35
C LEU A 222 21.05 18.52 -23.31
N ASP A 223 21.63 19.27 -24.24
CA ASP A 223 21.38 20.71 -24.42
C ASP A 223 20.11 20.94 -25.25
N LEU A 224 19.10 21.63 -24.69
CA LEU A 224 17.89 21.99 -25.43
C LEU A 224 18.15 23.19 -26.38
N PRO A 225 17.48 23.27 -27.55
CA PRO A 225 16.43 22.38 -28.09
C PRO A 225 16.99 21.17 -28.86
N LEU A 226 16.21 20.08 -28.88
CA LEU A 226 16.63 18.79 -29.45
C LEU A 226 15.68 18.36 -30.57
N ASP A 227 16.24 17.79 -31.64
CA ASP A 227 15.49 17.05 -32.66
C ASP A 227 15.45 15.58 -32.25
N ILE A 228 14.27 14.96 -32.26
CA ILE A 228 14.11 13.56 -31.84
C ILE A 228 14.33 12.69 -33.07
N ASP A 229 15.59 12.32 -33.28
CA ASP A 229 16.02 11.65 -34.51
C ASP A 229 15.75 10.13 -34.50
N ASP A 230 15.76 9.50 -33.32
CA ASP A 230 15.47 8.07 -33.15
C ASP A 230 14.95 7.69 -31.75
N GLN A 231 14.63 6.41 -31.57
CA GLN A 231 14.07 5.86 -30.34
C GLN A 231 15.10 5.79 -29.19
N GLU A 232 16.38 5.63 -29.48
CA GLU A 232 17.45 5.59 -28.46
C GLU A 232 17.59 6.98 -27.86
N PHE A 233 17.70 8.00 -28.72
CA PHE A 233 17.75 9.39 -28.34
C PHE A 233 16.51 9.86 -27.57
N LEU A 234 15.31 9.43 -27.98
CA LEU A 234 14.08 9.68 -27.20
C LEU A 234 14.19 9.12 -25.77
N GLY A 235 14.77 7.92 -25.61
CA GLY A 235 15.01 7.32 -24.31
C GLY A 235 15.94 8.15 -23.44
N GLU A 236 17.05 8.63 -24.01
CA GLU A 236 18.00 9.53 -23.33
C GLU A 236 17.33 10.85 -22.94
N LEU A 237 16.55 11.44 -23.84
CA LEU A 237 15.78 12.65 -23.57
C LEU A 237 14.80 12.47 -22.40
N LEU A 238 14.01 11.39 -22.40
CA LEU A 238 13.08 11.10 -21.31
C LEU A 238 13.83 10.88 -19.98
N PHE A 239 14.98 10.20 -20.01
CA PHE A 239 15.81 10.00 -18.83
C PHE A 239 16.35 11.32 -18.27
N ASP A 240 16.78 12.23 -19.13
CA ASP A 240 17.25 13.57 -18.75
C ASP A 240 16.13 14.47 -18.23
N VAL A 241 14.92 14.35 -18.78
CA VAL A 241 13.73 15.02 -18.24
C VAL A 241 13.45 14.54 -16.82
N VAL A 242 13.56 13.25 -16.53
CA VAL A 242 13.44 12.71 -15.16
C VAL A 242 14.55 13.27 -14.26
N ALA A 243 15.79 13.37 -14.76
CA ALA A 243 16.89 13.97 -14.01
C ALA A 243 16.63 15.44 -13.66
N ALA A 244 16.15 16.23 -14.62
CA ALA A 244 15.79 17.63 -14.41
C ALA A 244 14.61 17.79 -13.44
N ALA A 245 13.58 16.96 -13.55
CA ALA A 245 12.45 16.93 -12.62
C ALA A 245 12.92 16.65 -11.19
N ARG A 246 13.80 15.65 -11.01
CA ARG A 246 14.38 15.29 -9.71
C ARG A 246 15.18 16.43 -9.10
N ASP A 247 16.01 17.11 -9.87
CA ASP A 247 16.80 18.24 -9.35
C ASP A 247 15.93 19.41 -8.88
N ALA A 248 14.77 19.58 -9.52
CA ALA A 248 13.76 20.55 -9.12
C ALA A 248 12.86 20.05 -7.97
N GLY A 249 13.03 18.79 -7.52
CA GLY A 249 12.28 18.19 -6.42
C GLY A 249 10.90 17.64 -6.83
N PHE A 250 10.69 17.37 -8.12
CA PHE A 250 9.45 16.80 -8.64
C PHE A 250 9.57 15.29 -8.90
N ASP A 251 8.50 14.55 -8.62
CA ASP A 251 8.35 13.14 -8.99
C ASP A 251 7.82 13.04 -10.43
N ALA A 252 8.65 12.54 -11.35
CA ALA A 252 8.36 12.57 -12.77
C ALA A 252 7.19 11.63 -13.18
N GLU A 253 7.04 10.50 -12.49
CA GLU A 253 5.97 9.52 -12.75
C GLU A 253 4.62 10.12 -12.38
N THR A 254 4.51 10.69 -11.18
CA THR A 254 3.33 11.39 -10.68
C THR A 254 3.00 12.58 -11.56
N ALA A 255 4.00 13.40 -11.93
CA ALA A 255 3.78 14.57 -12.78
C ALA A 255 3.20 14.19 -14.16
N LEU A 256 3.71 13.14 -14.80
CA LEU A 256 3.16 12.67 -16.07
C LEU A 256 1.76 12.08 -15.89
N ARG A 257 1.54 11.32 -14.82
CA ARG A 257 0.20 10.78 -14.51
C ARG A 257 -0.84 11.89 -14.35
N GLU A 258 -0.56 12.90 -13.53
CA GLU A 258 -1.45 14.06 -13.35
C GLU A 258 -1.67 14.85 -14.65
N ALA A 259 -0.66 14.91 -15.54
CA ALA A 259 -0.82 15.50 -16.86
C ALA A 259 -1.78 14.67 -17.74
N ASN A 260 -1.65 13.34 -17.72
CA ASN A 260 -2.56 12.43 -18.43
C ASN A 260 -4.00 12.58 -17.92
N GLU A 261 -4.20 12.68 -16.61
CA GLU A 261 -5.52 12.90 -16.01
C GLU A 261 -6.13 14.24 -16.43
N ARG A 262 -5.35 15.32 -16.44
CA ARG A 262 -5.82 16.63 -16.94
C ARG A 262 -6.20 16.57 -18.41
N PHE A 263 -5.40 15.88 -19.23
CA PHE A 263 -5.71 15.66 -20.64
C PHE A 263 -7.00 14.87 -20.82
N ALA A 264 -7.17 13.76 -20.09
CA ALA A 264 -8.39 12.95 -20.13
C ALA A 264 -9.63 13.75 -19.69
N ALA A 265 -9.50 14.54 -18.62
CA ALA A 265 -10.58 15.42 -18.16
C ALA A 265 -10.93 16.50 -19.20
N HIS A 266 -9.94 17.02 -19.94
CA HIS A 266 -10.18 17.98 -21.02
C HIS A 266 -10.88 17.31 -22.19
N VAL A 267 -10.43 16.14 -22.63
CA VAL A 267 -11.12 15.34 -23.64
C VAL A 267 -12.58 15.10 -23.24
N GLY A 268 -12.86 14.74 -21.98
CA GLY A 268 -14.23 14.58 -21.48
C GLY A 268 -15.08 15.86 -21.59
N ARG A 269 -14.49 17.06 -21.46
CA ARG A 269 -15.20 18.33 -21.69
C ARG A 269 -15.48 18.57 -23.18
N VAL A 270 -14.53 18.22 -24.06
CA VAL A 270 -14.71 18.26 -25.52
C VAL A 270 -15.84 17.31 -25.94
N GLU A 271 -15.88 16.10 -25.40
CA GLU A 271 -16.93 15.11 -25.63
C GLU A 271 -18.30 15.62 -25.19
N ALA A 272 -18.40 16.18 -23.98
CA ALA A 272 -19.63 16.76 -23.46
C ALA A 272 -20.14 17.93 -24.34
N ARG A 273 -19.23 18.78 -24.83
CA ARG A 273 -19.56 19.88 -25.74
C ARG A 273 -20.09 19.36 -27.07
N ALA A 274 -19.46 18.35 -27.64
CA ALA A 274 -19.91 17.74 -28.89
C ALA A 274 -21.26 17.02 -28.76
N ALA A 275 -21.46 16.32 -27.64
CA ALA A 275 -22.73 15.68 -27.30
C ALA A 275 -23.87 16.69 -27.16
N ALA A 276 -23.62 17.87 -26.57
CA ALA A 276 -24.59 18.95 -26.49
C ALA A 276 -25.01 19.51 -27.87
N GLU A 277 -24.14 19.41 -28.89
CA GLU A 277 -24.47 19.76 -30.27
C GLU A 277 -25.10 18.60 -31.06
N GLY A 278 -25.19 17.40 -30.48
CA GLY A 278 -25.68 16.20 -31.16
C GLY A 278 -24.80 15.77 -32.34
N ARG A 279 -23.51 16.12 -32.32
CA ARG A 279 -22.54 15.82 -33.39
C ARG A 279 -21.49 14.83 -32.91
N ALA A 280 -21.14 13.89 -33.77
CA ALA A 280 -20.01 12.98 -33.54
C ALA A 280 -18.68 13.75 -33.62
N LEU A 281 -17.69 13.38 -32.80
CA LEU A 281 -16.38 14.06 -32.73
C LEU A 281 -15.64 14.02 -34.06
N GLU A 282 -15.76 12.93 -34.79
CA GLU A 282 -15.13 12.70 -36.09
C GLU A 282 -15.71 13.60 -37.18
N SER A 283 -16.88 14.21 -36.95
CA SER A 283 -17.54 15.10 -37.90
C SER A 283 -16.98 16.53 -37.88
N TYR A 284 -16.19 16.88 -36.86
CA TYR A 284 -15.61 18.21 -36.74
C TYR A 284 -14.35 18.33 -37.62
N PRO A 285 -14.25 19.35 -38.50
CA PRO A 285 -13.00 19.70 -39.15
C PRO A 285 -11.93 20.06 -38.11
N ALA A 286 -10.66 19.78 -38.41
CA ALA A 286 -9.54 20.01 -37.47
C ALA A 286 -9.45 21.45 -36.93
N ALA A 287 -9.84 22.45 -37.72
CA ALA A 287 -9.89 23.84 -37.28
C ALA A 287 -11.01 24.12 -36.28
N GLU A 288 -12.15 23.44 -36.41
CA GLU A 288 -13.28 23.53 -35.47
C GLU A 288 -12.95 22.77 -34.19
N MET A 289 -12.36 21.57 -34.29
CA MET A 289 -11.91 20.80 -33.13
C MET A 289 -10.87 21.56 -32.28
N ARG A 290 -9.92 22.26 -32.93
CA ARG A 290 -8.99 23.17 -32.21
C ARG A 290 -9.72 24.27 -31.45
N ARG A 291 -10.75 24.86 -32.05
CA ARG A 291 -11.54 25.89 -31.37
C ARG A 291 -12.30 25.32 -30.16
N ILE A 292 -12.91 24.15 -30.32
CA ILE A 292 -13.61 23.46 -29.21
C ILE A 292 -12.62 23.12 -28.10
N TRP A 293 -11.43 22.63 -28.45
CA TRP A 293 -10.36 22.39 -27.49
C TRP A 293 -10.03 23.65 -26.70
N ASP A 294 -9.76 24.78 -27.37
CA ASP A 294 -9.42 26.05 -26.71
C ASP A 294 -10.58 26.61 -25.87
N GLU A 295 -11.83 26.44 -26.31
CA GLU A 295 -13.03 26.88 -25.57
C GLU A 295 -13.35 26.01 -24.35
N THR A 296 -12.85 24.76 -24.32
CA THR A 296 -13.09 23.80 -23.23
C THR A 296 -11.88 23.61 -22.33
N ALA A 297 -10.76 24.28 -22.60
CA ALA A 297 -9.54 24.25 -21.78
C ALA A 297 -9.80 24.83 -20.38
#